data_AF-A0ABD5S3U2-F1
#
_entry.id   AF-A0ABD5S3U2-F1
#
_cell.length_a   1.000
_cell.length_b   1.000
_cell.length_c   1.000
_cell.angle_alpha   90.00
_cell.angle_beta   90.00
_cell.angle_gamma   90.00
#
_symmetry.space_group_name_H-M   'P 1'
#
loop_
_entity.id
_entity.type
_entity.pdbx_description
1 polymer ?
#
loop_
_entity_poly.entity_id
_entity_poly.type
_entity_poly.pdbx_seq_one_letter_code
_entity_poly.pdbx_strand_id
1 'polypeptide(L)'
;PTLAAGVNTPSRRVVVRDWRRYDGEFGGMKPLDVLEVHQMCGRAGRPGLDPYGEAVLLAKDHDTRDELFDRYVYADPEPVQSKLAAEPALRTHLLATVASGFANSREGILEFLGNTLYASQTEESGRLEHVTDSVLDYLDVNGFVDREAGSITATNVGHTVSRLYLDPMSAAEILDGLRDAEEVTPLGCYHLVCRTPDMYQLYLKSGDREEYTELFYERETELLGVAPSEFDDVAFEDWLAALKTASMLEDWAREVDEDRIAERFGVGPGDIRGKVDTAERLLGAAEQ
;
A
#
# COMPACT_ATOMS: atom_id res chain seq x y z
N PRO A 1 -5.64 2.21 -13.51
CA PRO A 1 -6.74 1.32 -13.95
C PRO A 1 -7.39 0.58 -12.75
N THR A 2 -8.30 1.26 -12.06
CA THR A 2 -9.02 0.74 -10.89
C THR A 2 -10.35 0.06 -11.26
N LEU A 3 -10.96 0.42 -12.40
CA LEU A 3 -12.23 -0.15 -12.87
C LEU A 3 -12.08 -1.35 -13.82
N ALA A 4 -10.85 -1.70 -14.22
CA ALA A 4 -10.59 -2.79 -15.17
C ALA A 4 -10.83 -4.19 -14.58
N ALA A 5 -10.91 -4.34 -13.25
CA ALA A 5 -11.13 -5.62 -12.58
C ALA A 5 -12.43 -5.69 -11.76
N GLY A 6 -13.04 -4.55 -11.39
CA GLY A 6 -14.10 -4.52 -10.37
C GLY A 6 -15.55 -4.56 -10.86
N VAL A 7 -15.83 -4.27 -12.13
CA VAL A 7 -17.21 -4.16 -12.64
C VAL A 7 -17.39 -5.05 -13.88
N ASN A 8 -18.35 -5.97 -13.88
CA ASN A 8 -18.63 -6.85 -15.02
C ASN A 8 -19.55 -6.18 -16.05
N THR A 9 -19.07 -5.12 -16.70
CA THR A 9 -19.78 -4.42 -17.78
C THR A 9 -19.04 -4.62 -19.11
N PRO A 10 -19.32 -5.70 -19.86
CA PRO A 10 -18.76 -5.89 -21.19
C PRO A 10 -19.30 -4.84 -22.17
N SER A 11 -18.48 -4.44 -23.14
CA SER A 11 -18.80 -3.43 -24.13
C SER A 11 -18.50 -3.96 -25.52
N ARG A 12 -19.26 -3.57 -26.56
CA ARG A 12 -18.99 -4.04 -27.93
C ARG A 12 -17.55 -3.73 -28.37
N ARG A 13 -17.07 -2.53 -28.03
CA ARG A 13 -15.72 -2.05 -28.35
C ARG A 13 -15.02 -1.56 -27.09
N VAL A 14 -13.75 -1.92 -26.95
CA VAL A 14 -12.83 -1.40 -25.92
C VAL A 14 -11.70 -0.65 -26.62
N VAL A 15 -11.34 0.52 -26.10
CA VAL A 15 -10.21 1.32 -26.59
C VAL A 15 -9.22 1.50 -25.45
N VAL A 16 -8.04 0.90 -25.59
CA VAL A 16 -6.90 1.11 -24.70
C VAL A 16 -6.15 2.34 -25.21
N ARG A 17 -6.45 3.48 -24.59
CA ARG A 17 -5.93 4.78 -25.01
C ARG A 17 -4.44 4.94 -24.68
N ASP A 18 -4.06 4.63 -23.45
CA ASP A 18 -2.72 4.81 -22.92
C ASP A 18 -2.18 3.44 -22.50
N TRP A 19 -1.09 3.00 -23.14
CA TRP A 19 -0.43 1.71 -22.87
C TRP A 19 0.78 1.85 -21.94
N ARG A 20 1.03 3.06 -21.44
CA ARG A 20 2.05 3.36 -20.43
C ARG A 20 1.41 4.05 -19.24
N ARG A 21 1.94 3.79 -18.05
CA ARG A 21 1.60 4.50 -16.81
C ARG A 21 2.85 5.03 -16.14
N TYR A 22 2.70 6.11 -15.38
CA TYR A 22 3.79 6.56 -14.52
C TYR A 22 3.98 5.55 -13.38
N ASP A 23 5.24 5.25 -13.09
CA ASP A 23 5.66 4.37 -12.02
C ASP A 23 6.86 5.05 -11.34
N GLY A 24 6.68 5.42 -10.07
CA GLY A 24 7.65 6.19 -9.30
C GLY A 24 8.92 5.39 -9.00
N GLU A 25 8.79 4.09 -8.74
CA GLU A 25 9.93 3.18 -8.53
C GLU A 25 10.74 3.01 -9.82
N PHE A 26 10.05 2.98 -10.97
CA PHE A 26 10.67 2.96 -12.29
C PHE A 26 11.26 4.31 -12.70
N GLY A 27 10.94 5.41 -12.00
CA GLY A 27 11.40 6.76 -12.31
C GLY A 27 10.80 7.35 -13.60
N GLY A 28 9.66 6.85 -14.07
CA GLY A 28 9.08 7.34 -15.32
C GLY A 28 7.90 6.54 -15.86
N MET A 29 7.61 6.73 -17.15
CA MET A 29 6.53 6.04 -17.84
C MET A 29 6.94 4.61 -18.18
N LYS A 30 6.31 3.63 -17.53
CA LYS A 30 6.48 2.21 -17.79
C LYS A 30 5.33 1.67 -18.65
N PRO A 31 5.58 0.74 -19.61
CA PRO A 31 4.52 0.00 -20.28
C PRO A 31 3.61 -0.73 -19.28
N LEU A 32 2.32 -0.85 -19.58
CA LEU A 32 1.43 -1.73 -18.84
C LEU A 32 1.83 -3.19 -19.06
N ASP A 33 1.57 -4.03 -18.05
CA ASP A 33 1.80 -5.47 -18.13
C ASP A 33 0.89 -6.09 -19.22
N VAL A 34 1.36 -7.14 -19.89
CA VAL A 34 0.63 -7.81 -20.97
C VAL A 34 -0.71 -8.34 -20.46
N LEU A 35 -0.69 -8.97 -19.29
CA LEU A 35 -1.90 -9.46 -18.63
C LEU A 35 -2.95 -8.35 -18.42
N GLU A 36 -2.52 -7.14 -18.08
CA GLU A 36 -3.42 -6.01 -17.83
C GLU A 36 -4.11 -5.57 -19.13
N VAL A 37 -3.35 -5.45 -20.22
CA VAL A 37 -3.88 -5.11 -21.54
C VAL A 37 -4.82 -6.22 -22.04
N HIS A 38 -4.46 -7.49 -21.84
CA HIS A 38 -5.33 -8.62 -22.18
C HIS A 38 -6.65 -8.59 -21.40
N GLN A 39 -6.62 -8.27 -20.10
CA GLN A 39 -7.83 -8.10 -19.29
C GLN A 39 -8.70 -6.93 -19.79
N MET A 40 -8.11 -5.81 -20.21
CA MET A 40 -8.87 -4.72 -20.83
C MET A 40 -9.52 -5.18 -22.14
N CYS A 41 -8.75 -5.79 -23.04
CA CYS A 41 -9.22 -6.29 -24.33
C CYS A 41 -10.31 -7.36 -24.18
N GLY A 42 -10.22 -8.23 -23.16
CA GLY A 42 -11.20 -9.29 -22.87
C GLY A 42 -12.58 -8.77 -22.47
N ARG A 43 -12.73 -7.46 -22.22
CA ARG A 43 -14.04 -6.81 -21.99
C ARG A 43 -14.78 -6.46 -23.29
N ALA A 44 -14.14 -6.65 -24.44
CA ALA A 44 -14.74 -6.39 -25.74
C ALA A 44 -15.66 -7.55 -26.17
N GLY A 45 -16.87 -7.20 -26.61
CA GLY A 45 -17.93 -8.11 -27.02
C GLY A 45 -18.90 -8.42 -25.88
N ARG A 46 -20.19 -8.15 -26.09
CA ARG A 46 -21.24 -8.50 -25.12
C ARG A 46 -21.81 -9.88 -25.45
N PRO A 47 -21.68 -10.87 -24.54
CA PRO A 47 -22.23 -12.20 -24.74
C PRO A 47 -23.72 -12.15 -25.10
N GLY A 48 -24.10 -12.80 -26.21
CA GLY A 48 -25.48 -12.88 -26.69
C GLY A 48 -26.03 -11.63 -27.41
N LEU A 49 -25.26 -10.54 -27.50
CA LEU A 49 -25.69 -9.30 -28.18
C LEU A 49 -24.82 -8.97 -29.40
N ASP A 50 -23.51 -9.12 -29.28
CA ASP A 50 -22.57 -8.78 -30.36
C ASP A 50 -22.05 -10.05 -31.05
N PRO A 51 -21.99 -10.09 -32.39
CA PRO A 51 -21.44 -11.24 -33.11
C PRO A 51 -19.92 -11.39 -32.94
N TYR A 52 -19.23 -10.32 -32.52
CA TYR A 52 -17.81 -10.28 -32.20
C TYR A 52 -17.51 -9.04 -31.34
N GLY A 53 -16.39 -9.06 -30.61
CA GLY A 53 -15.87 -7.92 -29.85
C GLY A 53 -14.70 -7.24 -30.59
N GLU A 54 -14.54 -5.93 -30.40
CA GLU A 54 -13.42 -5.18 -30.97
C GLU A 54 -12.58 -4.53 -29.86
N ALA A 55 -11.30 -4.86 -29.79
CA ALA A 55 -10.34 -4.19 -28.93
C ALA A 55 -9.35 -3.37 -29.77
N VAL A 56 -9.12 -2.11 -29.40
CA VAL A 56 -8.26 -1.18 -30.15
C VAL A 56 -7.22 -0.61 -29.20
N LEU A 57 -5.94 -0.76 -29.53
CA LEU A 57 -4.83 -0.07 -28.88
C LEU A 57 -4.46 1.18 -29.70
N LEU A 58 -4.31 2.33 -29.05
CA LEU A 58 -3.90 3.56 -29.74
C LEU A 58 -2.38 3.66 -29.84
N ALA A 59 -1.88 3.63 -31.08
CA ALA A 59 -0.50 3.95 -31.43
C ALA A 59 -0.38 5.37 -31.98
N LYS A 60 0.72 6.07 -31.69
CA LYS A 60 0.98 7.43 -32.20
C LYS A 60 1.51 7.43 -33.63
N ASP A 61 2.25 6.39 -33.99
CA ASP A 61 2.92 6.21 -35.28
C ASP A 61 3.00 4.72 -35.64
N HIS A 62 3.51 4.43 -36.84
CA HIS A 62 3.61 3.07 -37.37
C HIS A 62 4.61 2.21 -36.58
N ASP A 63 5.70 2.79 -36.08
CA ASP A 63 6.71 2.04 -35.32
C ASP A 63 6.14 1.59 -33.97
N THR A 64 5.43 2.50 -33.28
CA THR A 64 4.69 2.18 -32.05
C THR A 64 3.62 1.12 -32.31
N ARG A 65 2.94 1.16 -33.46
CA ARG A 65 1.93 0.15 -33.81
C ARG A 65 2.55 -1.24 -33.82
N ASP A 66 3.68 -1.41 -34.50
CA ASP A 66 4.35 -2.71 -34.62
C ASP A 66 4.86 -3.19 -33.24
N GLU A 67 5.42 -2.29 -32.43
CA GLU A 67 5.80 -2.58 -31.03
C GLU A 67 4.60 -3.08 -30.20
N LEU A 68 3.43 -2.45 -30.33
CA LEU A 68 2.24 -2.83 -29.57
C LEU A 68 1.67 -4.19 -30.02
N PHE A 69 1.75 -4.52 -31.31
CA PHE A 69 1.37 -5.85 -31.79
C PHE A 69 2.28 -6.92 -31.21
N ASP A 70 3.59 -6.72 -31.29
CA ASP A 70 4.57 -7.68 -30.75
C ASP A 70 4.45 -7.82 -29.24
N ARG A 71 4.31 -6.71 -28.50
CA ARG A 71 4.23 -6.73 -27.03
C ARG A 71 2.91 -7.27 -26.49
N TYR A 72 1.78 -6.93 -27.10
CA TYR A 72 0.48 -7.18 -26.49
C TYR A 72 -0.42 -8.14 -27.27
N VAL A 73 -0.29 -8.24 -28.59
CA VAL A 73 -1.18 -9.09 -29.39
C VAL A 73 -0.58 -10.46 -29.63
N TYR A 74 0.73 -10.52 -29.88
CA TYR A 74 1.43 -11.76 -30.19
C TYR A 74 2.14 -12.38 -28.98
N ALA A 75 2.36 -11.63 -27.91
CA ALA A 75 2.97 -12.15 -26.68
C ALA A 75 1.93 -12.79 -25.75
N ASP A 76 2.37 -13.85 -25.07
CA ASP A 76 1.66 -14.41 -23.92
C ASP A 76 1.81 -13.50 -22.68
N PRO A 77 0.85 -13.53 -21.74
CA PRO A 77 0.97 -12.84 -20.46
C PRO A 77 2.22 -13.24 -19.68
N GLU A 78 2.73 -12.33 -18.86
CA GLU A 78 3.84 -12.62 -17.96
C GLU A 78 3.47 -13.74 -16.97
N PRO A 79 4.40 -14.65 -16.63
CA PRO A 79 4.15 -15.70 -15.64
C PRO A 79 3.87 -15.08 -14.27
N VAL A 80 2.95 -15.68 -13.52
CA VAL A 80 2.65 -15.25 -12.14
C VAL A 80 3.88 -15.47 -11.26
N GLN A 81 4.34 -14.40 -10.61
CA GLN A 81 5.46 -14.43 -9.67
C GLN A 81 4.98 -14.13 -8.26
N SER A 82 5.44 -14.92 -7.28
CA SER A 82 5.15 -14.68 -5.89
C SER A 82 5.74 -13.34 -5.41
N LYS A 83 4.99 -12.63 -4.57
CA LYS A 83 5.40 -11.37 -3.93
C LYS A 83 5.71 -11.53 -2.44
N LEU A 84 5.73 -12.77 -1.93
CA LEU A 84 5.83 -13.06 -0.50
C LEU A 84 7.13 -12.55 0.14
N ALA A 85 8.25 -12.55 -0.58
CA ALA A 85 9.54 -12.12 -0.04
C ALA A 85 9.73 -10.60 0.01
N ALA A 86 8.69 -9.81 -0.24
CA ALA A 86 8.68 -8.40 0.12
C ALA A 86 8.48 -8.29 1.64
N GLU A 87 9.33 -7.51 2.31
CA GLU A 87 9.28 -7.36 3.77
C GLU A 87 7.90 -7.00 4.33
N PRO A 88 7.11 -6.07 3.74
CA PRO A 88 5.79 -5.74 4.28
C PRO A 88 4.83 -6.94 4.35
N ALA A 89 4.81 -7.76 3.29
CA ALA A 89 4.00 -8.97 3.27
C ALA A 89 4.51 -9.98 4.31
N LEU A 90 5.83 -10.15 4.40
CA LEU A 90 6.42 -11.16 5.28
C LEU A 90 6.27 -10.80 6.77
N ARG A 91 6.35 -9.52 7.16
CA ARG A 91 6.11 -9.05 8.54
C ARG A 91 4.77 -9.54 9.08
N THR A 92 3.70 -9.25 8.34
CA THR A 92 2.33 -9.60 8.72
C THR A 92 2.15 -11.12 8.80
N HIS A 93 2.64 -11.85 7.80
CA HIS A 93 2.49 -13.32 7.76
C HIS A 93 3.34 -14.04 8.80
N LEU A 94 4.56 -13.57 9.09
CA LEU A 94 5.40 -14.17 10.12
C LEU A 94 4.82 -13.95 11.52
N LEU A 95 4.40 -12.72 11.84
CA LEU A 95 3.74 -12.45 13.11
C LEU A 95 2.48 -13.30 13.26
N ALA A 96 1.65 -13.40 12.22
CA ALA A 96 0.44 -14.22 12.25
C ALA A 96 0.76 -15.72 12.44
N THR A 97 1.81 -16.24 11.81
CA THR A 97 2.24 -17.64 11.94
C THR A 97 2.65 -17.97 13.38
N VAL A 98 3.40 -17.06 14.03
CA VAL A 98 3.79 -17.19 15.43
C VAL A 98 2.59 -17.00 16.36
N ALA A 99 1.79 -15.95 16.17
CA ALA A 99 0.65 -15.61 17.03
C ALA A 99 -0.48 -16.64 16.99
N SER A 100 -0.63 -17.38 15.89
CA SER A 100 -1.58 -18.50 15.77
C SER A 100 -1.02 -19.83 16.28
N GLY A 101 0.28 -19.90 16.59
CA GLY A 101 0.95 -21.11 17.05
C GLY A 101 1.26 -22.13 15.96
N PHE A 102 1.20 -21.75 14.67
CA PHE A 102 1.59 -22.64 13.57
C PHE A 102 3.09 -22.97 13.58
N ALA A 103 3.93 -22.01 13.98
CA ALA A 103 5.35 -22.21 14.19
C ALA A 103 5.83 -21.43 15.43
N ASN A 104 6.77 -22.02 16.16
CA ASN A 104 7.35 -21.46 17.38
C ASN A 104 8.88 -21.51 17.38
N SER A 105 9.50 -21.75 16.24
CA SER A 105 10.96 -21.75 16.06
C SER A 105 11.30 -21.25 14.67
N ARG A 106 12.55 -20.80 14.51
CA ARG A 106 13.08 -20.39 13.20
C ARG A 106 12.95 -21.51 12.17
N GLU A 107 13.29 -22.74 12.56
CA GLU A 107 13.18 -23.91 11.69
C GLU A 107 11.74 -24.18 11.26
N GLY A 108 10.78 -24.12 12.19
CA GLY A 108 9.36 -24.33 11.87
C GLY A 108 8.79 -23.24 10.96
N ILE A 109 9.25 -22.00 11.13
CA ILE A 109 8.89 -20.88 10.24
C ILE A 109 9.42 -21.14 8.82
N LEU A 110 10.69 -21.52 8.68
CA LEU A 110 11.28 -21.81 7.37
C LEU A 110 10.64 -23.03 6.71
N GLU A 111 10.27 -24.06 7.49
CA GLU A 111 9.51 -25.20 6.99
C GLU A 111 8.14 -24.76 6.43
N PHE A 112 7.43 -23.90 7.15
CA PHE A 112 6.18 -23.32 6.68
C PHE A 112 6.37 -22.53 5.38
N LEU A 113 7.32 -21.60 5.36
CA LEU A 113 7.62 -20.78 4.19
C LEU A 113 8.12 -21.61 2.99
N GLY A 114 8.78 -22.74 3.24
CA GLY A 114 9.22 -23.70 2.23
C GLY A 114 8.08 -24.32 1.42
N ASN A 115 6.84 -24.28 1.92
CA ASN A 115 5.66 -24.78 1.23
C ASN A 115 4.93 -23.69 0.40
N THR A 116 5.50 -22.50 0.27
CA THR A 116 4.87 -21.37 -0.44
C THR A 116 5.22 -21.34 -1.92
N LEU A 117 4.41 -20.63 -2.72
CA LEU A 117 4.71 -20.40 -4.14
C LEU A 117 6.10 -19.73 -4.32
N TYR A 118 6.49 -18.84 -3.40
CA TYR A 118 7.80 -18.20 -3.45
C TYR A 118 8.93 -19.21 -3.37
N ALA A 119 8.87 -20.14 -2.42
CA ALA A 119 9.88 -21.18 -2.26
C ALA A 119 9.97 -22.09 -3.49
N SER A 120 8.85 -22.33 -4.21
CA SER A 120 8.86 -23.12 -5.44
C SER A 120 9.40 -22.38 -6.67
N GLN A 121 9.44 -21.04 -6.64
CA GLN A 121 9.83 -20.19 -7.77
C GLN A 121 11.23 -19.58 -7.61
N THR A 122 11.74 -19.46 -6.38
CA THR A 122 13.02 -18.81 -6.14
C THR A 122 14.19 -19.74 -6.46
N GLU A 123 15.12 -19.25 -7.28
CA GLU A 123 16.41 -19.92 -7.53
C GLU A 123 17.50 -19.39 -6.58
N GLU A 124 17.21 -18.31 -5.84
CA GLU A 124 18.14 -17.64 -4.96
C GLU A 124 18.17 -18.32 -3.59
N SER A 125 19.13 -19.24 -3.42
CA SER A 125 19.38 -19.92 -2.14
C SER A 125 19.73 -18.90 -1.06
N GLY A 126 19.09 -18.98 0.11
CA GLY A 126 19.40 -18.14 1.27
C GLY A 126 18.58 -16.85 1.37
N ARG A 127 17.94 -16.37 0.29
CA ARG A 127 17.18 -15.11 0.34
C ARG A 127 15.99 -15.18 1.29
N LEU A 128 15.25 -16.29 1.28
CA LEU A 128 14.09 -16.47 2.15
C LEU A 128 14.51 -16.48 3.61
N GLU A 129 15.62 -17.14 3.91
CA GLU A 129 16.23 -17.20 5.24
C GLU A 129 16.66 -15.81 5.70
N HIS A 130 17.37 -15.05 4.86
CA HIS A 130 17.81 -13.70 5.18
C HIS A 130 16.63 -12.76 5.47
N VAL A 131 15.60 -12.74 4.61
CA VAL A 131 14.43 -11.87 4.83
C VAL A 131 13.64 -12.32 6.06
N THR A 132 13.55 -13.64 6.31
CA THR A 132 12.92 -14.18 7.52
C THR A 132 13.64 -13.71 8.77
N ASP A 133 14.97 -13.78 8.79
CA ASP A 133 15.79 -13.35 9.93
C ASP A 133 15.64 -11.83 10.17
N SER A 134 15.72 -11.02 9.11
CA SER A 134 15.52 -9.57 9.21
C SER A 134 14.13 -9.20 9.73
N VAL A 135 13.08 -9.87 9.26
CA VAL A 135 11.72 -9.62 9.73
C VAL A 135 11.52 -10.08 11.17
N LEU A 136 12.03 -11.26 11.54
CA LEU A 136 11.97 -11.69 12.93
C LEU A 136 12.69 -10.66 13.81
N ASP A 137 13.85 -10.14 13.38
CA ASP A 137 14.65 -9.20 14.19
C ASP A 137 13.88 -7.88 14.37
N TYR A 138 13.21 -7.43 13.32
CA TYR A 138 12.27 -6.33 13.40
C TYR A 138 11.14 -6.59 14.40
N LEU A 139 10.50 -7.76 14.35
CA LEU A 139 9.41 -8.11 15.27
C LEU A 139 9.87 -8.18 16.74
N ASP A 140 11.08 -8.66 16.99
CA ASP A 140 11.67 -8.77 18.33
C ASP A 140 12.03 -7.39 18.90
N VAL A 141 12.74 -6.55 18.12
CA VAL A 141 13.12 -5.19 18.52
C VAL A 141 11.91 -4.32 18.84
N ASN A 142 10.80 -4.48 18.10
CA ASN A 142 9.56 -3.75 18.34
C ASN A 142 8.63 -4.43 19.36
N GLY A 143 9.07 -5.52 20.00
CA GLY A 143 8.32 -6.17 21.08
C GLY A 143 7.04 -6.88 20.64
N PHE A 144 6.95 -7.31 19.38
CA PHE A 144 5.83 -8.10 18.87
C PHE A 144 6.03 -9.61 19.08
N VAL A 145 7.28 -10.06 19.17
CA VAL A 145 7.62 -11.44 19.54
C VAL A 145 8.71 -11.43 20.61
N ASP A 146 8.72 -12.46 21.44
CA ASP A 146 9.80 -12.78 22.36
C ASP A 146 10.57 -13.99 21.82
N ARG A 147 11.91 -13.97 21.98
CA ARG A 147 12.78 -15.10 21.63
C ARG A 147 13.51 -15.62 22.85
N GLU A 148 13.12 -16.79 23.33
CA GLU A 148 13.73 -17.43 24.50
C GLU A 148 14.14 -18.87 24.20
N ALA A 149 15.41 -19.21 24.46
CA ALA A 149 15.93 -20.59 24.36
C ALA A 149 15.63 -21.29 23.02
N GLY A 150 15.54 -20.55 21.91
CA GLY A 150 15.22 -21.06 20.57
C GLY A 150 13.71 -21.15 20.27
N SER A 151 12.85 -20.84 21.23
CA SER A 151 11.42 -20.66 21.05
C SER A 151 11.11 -19.21 20.68
N ILE A 152 10.13 -19.02 19.80
CA ILE A 152 9.59 -17.74 19.37
C ILE A 152 8.11 -17.71 19.72
N THR A 153 7.69 -16.71 20.49
CA THR A 153 6.29 -16.54 20.93
C THR A 153 5.83 -15.12 20.70
N ALA A 154 4.58 -14.91 20.27
CA ALA A 154 4.04 -13.56 20.14
C ALA A 154 3.80 -12.96 21.52
N THR A 155 4.10 -11.67 21.68
CA THR A 155 3.77 -10.91 22.88
C THR A 155 2.27 -10.60 22.92
N ASN A 156 1.77 -10.06 24.03
CA ASN A 156 0.38 -9.57 24.09
C ASN A 156 0.10 -8.52 23.00
N VAL A 157 1.04 -7.60 22.77
CA VAL A 157 0.94 -6.59 21.71
C VAL A 157 0.98 -7.27 20.35
N GLY A 158 1.90 -8.21 20.11
CA GLY A 158 1.97 -8.98 18.87
C GLY A 158 0.68 -9.74 18.54
N HIS A 159 0.04 -10.35 19.54
CA HIS A 159 -1.28 -10.97 19.38
C HIS A 159 -2.36 -9.96 19.01
N THR A 160 -2.36 -8.78 19.61
CA THR A 160 -3.29 -7.69 19.28
C THR A 160 -3.08 -7.22 17.84
N VAL A 161 -1.84 -6.91 17.43
CA VAL A 161 -1.49 -6.51 16.06
C VAL A 161 -1.94 -7.56 15.04
N SER A 162 -1.66 -8.83 15.30
CA SER A 162 -2.08 -9.94 14.44
C SER A 162 -3.60 -10.04 14.32
N ARG A 163 -4.34 -9.89 15.43
CA ARG A 163 -5.81 -9.94 15.45
C ARG A 163 -6.47 -8.77 14.72
N LEU A 164 -5.87 -7.59 14.81
CA LEU A 164 -6.35 -6.37 14.16
C LEU A 164 -5.96 -6.31 12.67
N TYR A 165 -5.16 -7.28 12.20
CA TYR A 165 -4.69 -7.36 10.82
C TYR A 165 -3.97 -6.06 10.40
N LEU A 166 -3.15 -5.54 11.30
CA LEU A 166 -2.27 -4.40 11.05
C LEU A 166 -0.91 -4.89 10.56
N ASP A 167 -0.28 -4.12 9.67
CA ASP A 167 1.14 -4.30 9.43
C ASP A 167 1.90 -4.02 10.75
N PRO A 168 2.84 -4.88 11.17
CA PRO A 168 3.65 -4.64 12.36
C PRO A 168 4.38 -3.28 12.35
N MET A 169 4.72 -2.75 11.18
CA MET A 169 5.30 -1.41 11.04
C MET A 169 4.30 -0.30 11.30
N SER A 170 3.05 -0.45 10.85
CA SER A 170 1.98 0.48 11.23
C SER A 170 1.76 0.49 12.74
N ALA A 171 1.78 -0.68 13.38
CA ALA A 171 1.64 -0.80 14.82
C ALA A 171 2.81 -0.16 15.57
N ALA A 172 4.05 -0.38 15.11
CA ALA A 172 5.24 0.23 15.71
C ALA A 172 5.17 1.76 15.61
N GLU A 173 4.83 2.29 14.43
CA GLU A 173 4.67 3.73 14.20
C GLU A 173 3.63 4.35 15.15
N ILE A 174 2.47 3.70 15.31
CA ILE A 174 1.41 4.15 16.22
C ILE A 174 1.88 4.12 17.68
N LEU A 175 2.51 3.02 18.10
CA LEU A 175 3.00 2.86 19.47
C LEU A 175 4.07 3.89 19.80
N ASP A 176 5.04 4.09 18.91
CA ASP A 176 6.12 5.06 19.10
C ASP A 176 5.58 6.49 19.12
N GLY A 177 4.64 6.84 18.24
CA GLY A 177 4.00 8.15 18.23
C GLY A 177 3.21 8.46 19.50
N LEU A 178 2.58 7.46 20.12
CA LEU A 178 1.79 7.62 21.35
C LEU A 178 2.63 7.56 22.62
N ARG A 179 3.79 6.90 22.60
CA ARG A 179 4.61 6.63 23.80
C ARG A 179 5.06 7.89 24.53
N ASP A 180 5.45 8.90 23.77
CA ASP A 180 6.01 10.17 24.27
C ASP A 180 5.01 11.34 24.15
N ALA A 181 3.74 11.06 23.85
CA ALA A 181 2.71 12.08 23.66
C ALA A 181 2.30 12.71 25.00
N GLU A 182 2.59 14.01 25.18
CA GLU A 182 2.10 14.77 26.35
C GLU A 182 0.60 15.10 26.22
N GLU A 183 0.16 15.46 25.01
CA GLU A 183 -1.22 15.77 24.68
C GLU A 183 -1.60 15.12 23.34
N VAL A 184 -2.76 14.48 23.30
CA VAL A 184 -3.26 13.79 22.12
C VAL A 184 -4.38 14.62 21.49
N THR A 185 -4.12 15.18 20.32
CA THR A 185 -5.07 16.02 19.58
C THR A 185 -5.70 15.23 18.42
N PRO A 186 -6.90 15.63 17.93
CA PRO A 186 -7.50 15.01 16.75
C PRO A 186 -6.58 15.03 15.53
N LEU A 187 -5.95 16.18 15.24
CA LEU A 187 -5.02 16.29 14.10
C LEU A 187 -3.81 15.37 14.29
N GLY A 188 -3.23 15.32 15.50
CA GLY A 188 -2.12 14.43 15.82
C GLY A 188 -2.44 12.96 15.59
N CYS A 189 -3.63 12.51 16.00
CA CYS A 189 -4.12 11.15 15.73
C CYS A 189 -4.30 10.90 14.23
N TYR A 190 -4.94 11.81 13.50
CA TYR A 190 -5.14 11.68 12.05
C TYR A 190 -3.80 11.61 11.31
N HIS A 191 -2.85 12.46 11.69
CA HIS A 191 -1.51 12.48 11.12
C HIS A 191 -0.75 11.21 11.41
N LEU A 192 -0.77 10.74 12.67
CA LEU A 192 -0.13 9.50 13.09
C LEU A 192 -0.59 8.30 12.25
N VAL A 193 -1.90 8.08 12.12
CA VAL A 193 -2.40 6.95 11.32
C VAL A 193 -2.11 7.13 9.82
N CYS A 194 -2.03 8.37 9.33
CA CYS A 194 -1.68 8.66 7.93
C CYS A 194 -0.20 8.43 7.60
N ARG A 195 0.68 8.34 8.59
CA ARG A 195 2.09 7.97 8.38
C ARG A 195 2.30 6.47 8.22
N THR A 196 1.31 5.67 8.59
CA THR A 196 1.45 4.21 8.59
C THR A 196 1.39 3.61 7.17
N PRO A 197 2.11 2.51 6.90
CA PRO A 197 2.03 1.78 5.62
C PRO A 197 0.62 1.29 5.25
N ASP A 198 -0.26 1.14 6.24
CA ASP A 198 -1.67 0.77 6.05
C ASP A 198 -2.52 1.90 5.43
N MET A 199 -2.04 3.15 5.42
CA MET A 199 -2.72 4.29 4.80
C MET A 199 -2.05 4.68 3.48
N TYR A 200 -2.84 4.68 2.40
CA TYR A 200 -2.41 5.37 1.18
C TYR A 200 -2.52 6.87 1.37
N GLN A 201 -1.42 7.60 1.26
CA GLN A 201 -1.39 9.05 1.41
C GLN A 201 -1.90 9.77 0.16
N LEU A 202 -2.26 11.05 0.32
CA LEU A 202 -2.43 11.98 -0.79
C LEU A 202 -1.08 12.49 -1.27
N TYR A 203 -0.87 12.48 -2.58
CA TYR A 203 0.31 13.10 -3.18
C TYR A 203 0.26 14.63 -3.04
N LEU A 204 1.43 15.22 -2.81
CA LEU A 204 1.61 16.66 -2.90
C LEU A 204 1.58 17.11 -4.35
N LYS A 205 0.79 18.14 -4.64
CA LYS A 205 0.70 18.86 -5.92
C LYS A 205 1.58 20.11 -5.88
N SER A 206 1.68 20.79 -7.01
CA SER A 206 2.40 22.06 -7.10
C SER A 206 1.82 23.09 -6.11
N GLY A 207 2.66 23.61 -5.22
CA GLY A 207 2.26 24.55 -4.16
C GLY A 207 2.02 23.87 -2.80
N ASP A 208 1.62 22.60 -2.79
CA ASP A 208 1.29 21.89 -1.54
C ASP A 208 2.50 21.79 -0.61
N ARG A 209 3.71 21.60 -1.13
CA ARG A 209 4.90 21.50 -0.28
C ARG A 209 5.09 22.74 0.58
N GLU A 210 4.93 23.93 0.01
CA GLU A 210 5.03 25.20 0.74
C GLU A 210 3.89 25.33 1.76
N GLU A 211 2.64 25.11 1.32
CA GLU A 211 1.44 25.18 2.19
C GLU A 211 1.55 24.25 3.41
N TYR A 212 1.91 22.98 3.20
CA TYR A 212 1.98 22.01 4.27
C TYR A 212 3.23 22.16 5.14
N THR A 213 4.33 22.71 4.61
CA THR A 213 5.47 23.13 5.45
C THR A 213 5.05 24.25 6.39
N GLU A 214 4.33 25.27 5.91
CA GLU A 214 3.81 26.34 6.78
C GLU A 214 2.86 25.80 7.86
N LEU A 215 1.92 24.93 7.46
CA LEU A 215 0.99 24.28 8.39
C LEU A 215 1.71 23.41 9.42
N PHE A 216 2.77 22.70 9.00
CA PHE A 216 3.60 21.90 9.90
C PHE A 216 4.19 22.75 11.01
N TYR A 217 4.79 23.91 10.71
CA TYR A 217 5.33 24.79 11.75
C TYR A 217 4.25 25.45 12.61
N GLU A 218 3.11 25.80 12.01
CA GLU A 218 2.00 26.40 12.77
C GLU A 218 1.43 25.44 13.81
N ARG A 219 1.36 24.15 13.48
CA ARG A 219 0.68 23.11 14.28
C ARG A 219 1.60 22.01 14.78
N GLU A 220 2.92 22.22 14.81
CA GLU A 220 3.93 21.22 15.16
C GLU A 220 3.63 20.56 16.51
N THR A 221 3.20 21.36 17.50
CA THR A 221 2.90 20.90 18.86
C THR A 221 1.70 19.95 18.95
N GLU A 222 0.85 19.89 17.91
CA GLU A 222 -0.28 18.97 17.86
C GLU A 222 0.11 17.60 17.28
N LEU A 223 1.24 17.51 16.58
CA LEU A 223 1.68 16.30 15.89
C LEU A 223 2.40 15.35 16.84
N LEU A 224 2.17 14.06 16.63
CA LEU A 224 2.72 12.98 17.45
C LEU A 224 4.00 12.43 16.83
N GLY A 225 4.95 12.01 17.66
CA GLY A 225 6.25 11.48 17.22
C GLY A 225 7.26 12.53 16.77
N VAL A 226 8.41 12.07 16.26
CA VAL A 226 9.52 12.94 15.85
C VAL A 226 9.44 13.24 14.37
N ALA A 227 9.33 14.52 14.01
CA ALA A 227 9.38 14.94 12.61
C ALA A 227 10.76 14.70 11.98
N PRO A 228 10.83 14.24 10.73
CA PRO A 228 12.09 14.12 10.01
C PRO A 228 12.67 15.51 9.72
N SER A 229 13.97 15.56 9.47
CA SER A 229 14.64 16.79 9.07
C SER A 229 14.15 17.23 7.68
N GLU A 230 13.90 18.53 7.50
CA GLU A 230 13.62 19.11 6.17
C GLU A 230 14.71 18.85 5.12
N PHE A 231 15.95 18.56 5.56
CA PHE A 231 17.06 18.23 4.67
C PHE A 231 16.99 16.79 4.16
N ASP A 232 16.15 15.94 4.76
CA ASP A 232 15.76 14.65 4.21
C ASP A 232 14.52 14.85 3.33
N ASP A 233 14.77 15.22 2.07
CA ASP A 233 13.73 15.61 1.12
C ASP A 233 12.63 14.56 0.96
N VAL A 234 12.96 13.27 1.05
CA VAL A 234 12.00 12.17 0.85
C VAL A 234 11.17 11.98 2.11
N ALA A 235 11.81 11.81 3.27
CA ALA A 235 11.09 11.57 4.51
C ALA A 235 10.22 12.77 4.90
N PHE A 236 10.70 13.99 4.66
CA PHE A 236 9.92 15.19 4.93
C PHE A 236 8.74 15.35 3.96
N GLU A 237 8.91 15.00 2.69
CA GLU A 237 7.80 15.00 1.73
C GLU A 237 6.69 14.00 2.12
N ASP A 238 7.06 12.79 2.53
CA ASP A 238 6.12 11.77 3.03
C ASP A 238 5.40 12.25 4.31
N TRP A 239 6.12 12.95 5.20
CA TRP A 239 5.54 13.54 6.40
C TRP A 239 4.47 14.60 6.07
N LEU A 240 4.75 15.46 5.09
CA LEU A 240 3.81 16.47 4.62
C LEU A 240 2.63 15.85 3.86
N ALA A 241 2.85 14.79 3.09
CA ALA A 241 1.79 14.02 2.43
C ALA A 241 0.84 13.38 3.45
N ALA A 242 1.37 12.85 4.57
CA ALA A 242 0.57 12.41 5.70
C ALA A 242 -0.23 13.57 6.31
N LEU A 243 0.36 14.77 6.47
CA LEU A 243 -0.30 15.96 7.03
C LEU A 243 -1.43 16.48 6.13
N LYS A 244 -1.22 16.45 4.82
CA LYS A 244 -2.27 16.71 3.83
C LYS A 244 -3.43 15.73 3.95
N THR A 245 -3.12 14.44 4.09
CA THR A 245 -4.12 13.40 4.26
C THR A 245 -4.89 13.58 5.57
N ALA A 246 -4.20 13.91 6.66
CA ALA A 246 -4.79 14.18 7.96
C ALA A 246 -5.69 15.42 7.94
N SER A 247 -5.29 16.47 7.22
CA SER A 247 -6.09 17.69 7.04
C SER A 247 -7.41 17.40 6.31
N MET A 248 -7.40 16.47 5.34
CA MET A 248 -8.63 16.00 4.69
C MET A 248 -9.56 15.26 5.67
N LEU A 249 -8.99 14.40 6.53
CA LEU A 249 -9.74 13.72 7.59
C LEU A 249 -10.28 14.71 8.63
N GLU A 250 -9.53 15.76 8.95
CA GLU A 250 -9.96 16.82 9.86
C GLU A 250 -11.14 17.61 9.29
N ASP A 251 -11.11 17.96 8.00
CA ASP A 251 -12.25 18.59 7.31
C ASP A 251 -13.48 17.67 7.31
N TRP A 252 -13.29 16.38 7.04
CA TRP A 252 -14.37 15.39 7.10
C TRP A 252 -15.00 15.33 8.50
N ALA A 253 -14.18 15.25 9.55
CA ALA A 253 -14.63 15.20 10.94
C ALA A 253 -15.33 16.49 11.39
N ARG A 254 -15.02 17.63 10.75
CA ARG A 254 -15.69 18.93 10.96
C ARG A 254 -16.98 19.09 10.16
N GLU A 255 -17.47 18.03 9.52
CA GLU A 255 -18.67 18.03 8.70
C GLU A 255 -18.59 19.02 7.51
N VAL A 256 -17.38 19.24 6.96
CA VAL A 256 -17.22 19.99 5.72
C VAL A 256 -17.87 19.19 4.58
N ASP A 257 -18.59 19.90 3.71
CA ASP A 257 -19.28 19.31 2.57
C ASP A 257 -18.33 18.50 1.67
N GLU A 258 -18.74 17.29 1.28
CA GLU A 258 -17.89 16.33 0.55
C GLU A 258 -17.37 16.88 -0.78
N ASP A 259 -18.19 17.66 -1.51
CA ASP A 259 -17.77 18.27 -2.77
C ASP A 259 -16.69 19.33 -2.54
N ARG A 260 -16.74 20.07 -1.42
CA ARG A 260 -15.70 21.03 -1.04
C ARG A 260 -14.39 20.35 -0.66
N ILE A 261 -14.46 19.22 0.05
CA ILE A 261 -13.27 18.40 0.36
C ILE A 261 -12.67 17.88 -0.95
N ALA A 262 -13.51 17.33 -1.83
CA ALA A 262 -13.07 16.82 -3.13
C ALA A 262 -12.38 17.90 -3.97
N GLU A 263 -12.92 19.13 -4.01
CA GLU A 263 -12.31 20.26 -4.69
C GLU A 263 -10.98 20.69 -4.04
N ARG A 264 -10.96 20.90 -2.72
CA ARG A 264 -9.78 21.38 -1.97
C ARG A 264 -8.59 20.44 -2.13
N PHE A 265 -8.79 19.14 -1.93
CA PHE A 265 -7.70 18.16 -2.00
C PHE A 265 -7.49 17.62 -3.42
N GLY A 266 -8.45 17.90 -4.34
CA GLY A 266 -8.50 17.43 -5.71
C GLY A 266 -8.47 15.91 -5.79
N VAL A 267 -9.44 15.29 -5.11
CA VAL A 267 -9.65 13.85 -4.95
C VAL A 267 -11.09 13.50 -5.31
N GLY A 268 -11.37 12.23 -5.61
CA GLY A 268 -12.74 11.79 -5.83
C GLY A 268 -13.49 11.49 -4.52
N PRO A 269 -14.84 11.55 -4.52
CA PRO A 269 -15.68 11.06 -3.42
C PRO A 269 -15.31 9.66 -2.89
N GLY A 270 -14.94 8.75 -3.80
CA GLY A 270 -14.51 7.40 -3.44
C GLY A 270 -13.18 7.37 -2.69
N ASP A 271 -12.25 8.26 -3.03
CA ASP A 271 -10.95 8.36 -2.35
C ASP A 271 -11.13 8.88 -0.93
N ILE A 272 -12.01 9.87 -0.73
CA ILE A 272 -12.35 10.41 0.59
C ILE A 272 -12.89 9.28 1.47
N ARG A 273 -13.94 8.58 1.02
CA ARG A 273 -14.55 7.49 1.79
C ARG A 273 -13.55 6.37 2.09
N GLY A 274 -12.78 5.93 1.10
CA GLY A 274 -11.78 4.87 1.31
C GLY A 274 -10.72 5.25 2.36
N LYS A 275 -10.30 6.52 2.40
CA LYS A 275 -9.37 7.01 3.43
C LYS A 275 -10.03 7.15 4.79
N VAL A 276 -11.29 7.62 4.86
CA VAL A 276 -12.06 7.68 6.11
C VAL A 276 -12.23 6.29 6.70
N ASP A 277 -12.67 5.31 5.91
CA ASP A 277 -12.84 3.93 6.37
C ASP A 277 -11.52 3.32 6.87
N THR A 278 -10.42 3.61 6.17
CA THR A 278 -9.07 3.16 6.58
C THR A 278 -8.64 3.84 7.88
N ALA A 279 -8.88 5.15 8.02
CA ALA A 279 -8.55 5.91 9.22
C ALA A 279 -9.38 5.44 10.42
N GLU A 280 -10.68 5.17 10.24
CA GLU A 280 -11.54 4.63 11.30
C GLU A 280 -11.01 3.29 11.81
N ARG A 281 -10.61 2.38 10.91
CA ARG A 281 -9.97 1.12 11.28
C ARG A 281 -8.67 1.33 12.07
N LEU A 282 -7.81 2.22 11.60
CA LEU A 282 -6.49 2.46 12.22
C LEU A 282 -6.60 3.16 13.58
N LEU A 283 -7.50 4.14 13.70
CA LEU A 283 -7.78 4.83 14.96
C LEU A 283 -8.41 3.87 15.96
N GLY A 284 -9.37 3.05 15.54
CA GLY A 284 -9.95 2.02 16.39
C GLY A 284 -8.93 0.96 16.82
N ALA A 285 -7.90 0.70 16.00
CA ALA A 285 -6.80 -0.17 16.38
C ALA A 285 -5.82 0.49 17.37
N ALA A 286 -5.58 1.80 17.24
CA ALA A 286 -4.76 2.57 18.17
C ALA A 286 -5.40 2.72 19.57
N GLU A 287 -6.72 2.57 19.68
CA GLU A 287 -7.46 2.61 20.95
C GLU A 287 -7.32 1.32 21.79
N GLN A 288 -6.99 0.17 21.16
CA GLN A 288 -6.92 -1.16 21.82
C GLN A 288 -5.62 -1.41 22.57
#